data_AF-A0A0A6ZD92-F1
#
_entry.id   AF-A0A0A6ZD92-F1
#
_cell.length_a   1.000
_cell.length_b   1.000
_cell.length_c   1.000
_cell.angle_alpha   90.00
_cell.angle_beta   90.00
_cell.angle_gamma   90.00
#
_symmetry.space_group_name_H-M   'P 1'
#
loop_
_entity.id
_entity.type
_entity.pdbx_description
1 polymer ?
#
loop_
_entity_poly.entity_id
_entity_poly.type
_entity_poly.pdbx_seq_one_letter_code
_entity_poly.pdbx_strand_id
1 'polypeptide(L)'
;MHGNDTEYSDMLDNLNEKISEFEKTAILSYSAGYFLPPADLYRVGTVVYSNREVERINKNEYLYIAQAPLAKPTDVRPIYVKDNSGFKVYGNNEFDNTKTVSLNYIKKPAKVIWNYQTVAGNAQYKATGSQDFELHPSEETDLVINILALCGVEVRDLSIYQLAVQEEIRDTQEEKQ
;
A
#
# COMPACT_ATOMS: atom_id res chain seq x y z
N MET A 1 -27.95 -17.51 -3.00
CA MET A 1 -27.30 -17.24 -4.30
C MET A 1 -25.82 -17.40 -4.01
N HIS A 2 -25.27 -18.59 -4.27
CA HIS A 2 -23.85 -18.86 -4.02
C HIS A 2 -23.10 -18.17 -5.16
N GLY A 3 -22.22 -17.24 -4.79
CA GLY A 3 -21.24 -16.69 -5.72
C GLY A 3 -20.40 -17.84 -6.25
N ASN A 4 -19.95 -17.71 -7.49
CA ASN A 4 -18.97 -18.60 -8.06
C ASN A 4 -17.61 -18.32 -7.39
N ASP A 5 -17.51 -18.65 -6.09
CA ASP A 5 -16.33 -18.46 -5.25
C ASP A 5 -15.34 -19.60 -5.54
N THR A 6 -14.84 -19.66 -6.78
CA THR A 6 -13.68 -20.50 -7.08
C THR A 6 -12.44 -19.72 -6.66
N GLU A 7 -11.58 -20.37 -5.86
CA GLU A 7 -10.36 -19.80 -5.23
C GLU A 7 -9.45 -18.97 -6.15
N TYR A 8 -9.55 -19.15 -7.48
CA TYR A 8 -8.71 -18.48 -8.48
C TYR A 8 -9.48 -17.57 -9.45
N SER A 9 -10.79 -17.39 -9.28
CA SER A 9 -11.61 -16.59 -10.22
C SER A 9 -12.36 -15.45 -9.54
N ASP A 10 -12.19 -15.26 -8.23
CA ASP A 10 -12.72 -14.09 -7.56
C ASP A 10 -11.85 -12.87 -7.93
N MET A 11 -12.49 -11.84 -8.51
CA MET A 11 -11.85 -10.57 -8.83
C MET A 11 -11.24 -9.92 -7.58
N LEU A 12 -11.92 -10.00 -6.42
CA LEU A 12 -11.42 -9.40 -5.19
C LEU A 12 -10.13 -10.08 -4.72
N ASP A 13 -10.03 -11.40 -4.86
CA ASP A 13 -8.83 -12.15 -4.50
C ASP A 13 -7.67 -11.81 -5.42
N ASN A 14 -7.91 -11.71 -6.73
CA ASN A 14 -6.91 -11.25 -7.70
C ASN A 14 -6.43 -9.81 -7.39
N LEU A 15 -7.35 -8.89 -7.06
CA LEU A 15 -7.00 -7.53 -6.65
C LEU A 15 -6.19 -7.51 -5.35
N ASN A 16 -6.56 -8.33 -4.37
CA ASN A 16 -5.82 -8.43 -3.11
C ASN A 16 -4.42 -8.98 -3.33
N GLU A 17 -4.26 -9.99 -4.19
CA GLU A 17 -2.95 -10.53 -4.56
C GLU A 17 -2.06 -9.46 -5.20
N LYS A 18 -2.58 -8.70 -6.16
CA LYS A 18 -1.84 -7.59 -6.79
C LYS A 18 -1.42 -6.51 -5.77
N ILE A 19 -2.29 -6.19 -4.80
CA ILE A 19 -2.00 -5.20 -3.75
C ILE A 19 -1.02 -5.74 -2.71
N SER A 20 -0.99 -7.06 -2.48
CA SER A 20 -0.20 -7.71 -1.44
C SER A 20 1.30 -7.46 -1.59
N GLU A 21 1.80 -7.24 -2.80
CA GLU A 21 3.20 -6.89 -3.06
C GLU A 21 3.64 -5.58 -2.37
N PHE A 22 2.67 -4.70 -2.09
CA PHE A 22 2.87 -3.44 -1.39
C PHE A 22 2.61 -3.53 0.11
N GLU A 23 2.25 -4.70 0.65
CA GLU A 23 2.13 -4.89 2.09
C GLU A 23 3.50 -4.90 2.75
N LYS A 24 3.66 -4.05 3.76
CA LYS A 24 4.87 -3.96 4.58
C LYS A 24 4.52 -3.91 6.06
N THR A 25 5.43 -4.44 6.85
CA THR A 25 5.46 -4.24 8.30
C THR A 25 6.67 -3.41 8.66
N ALA A 26 6.47 -2.35 9.45
CA ALA A 26 7.56 -1.53 9.97
C ALA A 26 7.42 -1.32 11.47
N ILE A 27 8.54 -1.27 12.17
CA ILE A 27 8.60 -0.81 13.56
C ILE A 27 8.58 0.72 13.54
N LEU A 28 7.66 1.32 14.29
CA LEU A 28 7.50 2.76 14.34
C LEU A 28 8.55 3.38 15.25
N SER A 29 9.15 4.47 14.80
CA SER A 29 10.08 5.27 15.61
C SER A 29 9.30 6.29 16.44
N TYR A 30 9.63 6.42 17.73
CA TYR A 30 9.02 7.42 18.60
C TYR A 30 9.83 8.71 18.60
N SER A 31 9.20 9.83 18.24
CA SER A 31 9.81 11.17 18.25
C SER A 31 8.76 12.25 18.44
N ALA A 32 9.14 13.35 19.10
CA ALA A 32 8.27 14.51 19.35
C ALA A 32 6.89 14.18 19.98
N GLY A 33 6.78 13.08 20.74
CA GLY A 33 5.52 12.66 21.36
C GLY A 33 4.61 11.79 20.49
N TYR A 34 5.13 11.26 19.37
CA TYR A 34 4.37 10.44 18.43
C TYR A 34 5.19 9.26 17.92
N PHE A 35 4.50 8.18 17.60
CA PHE A 35 5.03 7.15 16.71
C PHE A 35 4.90 7.63 15.27
N LEU A 36 6.04 7.83 14.61
CA LEU A 36 6.09 8.39 13.27
C LEU A 36 5.70 7.34 12.22
N PRO A 37 4.79 7.66 11.29
CA PRO A 37 4.48 6.79 10.18
C PRO A 37 5.69 6.63 9.24
N PRO A 38 5.84 5.48 8.57
CA PRO A 38 6.81 5.31 7.49
C PRO A 38 6.62 6.36 6.38
N ALA A 39 7.71 6.82 5.77
CA ALA A 39 7.67 7.89 4.75
C ALA A 39 6.93 7.46 3.47
N ASP A 40 6.97 6.18 3.16
CA ASP A 40 6.29 5.51 2.05
C ASP A 40 4.88 5.03 2.43
N LEU A 41 4.33 5.38 3.59
CA LEU A 41 2.97 5.00 3.96
C LEU A 41 1.94 5.54 2.96
N TYR A 42 1.21 4.65 2.29
CA TYR A 42 0.01 4.97 1.50
C TYR A 42 -1.26 4.81 2.34
N ARG A 43 -1.46 3.62 2.91
CA ARG A 43 -2.64 3.28 3.71
C ARG A 43 -2.28 2.52 4.96
N VAL A 44 -2.84 2.96 6.10
CA VAL A 44 -2.69 2.30 7.41
C VAL A 44 -3.51 1.01 7.39
N GLY A 45 -2.87 -0.12 7.69
CA GLY A 45 -3.54 -1.38 8.01
C GLY A 45 -3.72 -1.49 9.52
N THR A 46 -2.93 -2.36 10.15
CA THR A 46 -3.05 -2.70 11.57
C THR A 46 -1.86 -2.18 12.37
N VAL A 47 -2.12 -1.46 13.46
CA VAL A 47 -1.09 -1.12 14.45
C VAL A 47 -0.98 -2.27 15.44
N VAL A 48 0.23 -2.73 15.74
CA VAL A 48 0.48 -3.92 16.56
C VAL A 48 1.42 -3.58 17.71
N TYR A 49 1.06 -4.04 18.91
CA TYR A 49 1.90 -3.99 20.09
C TYR A 49 1.92 -5.36 20.77
N SER A 50 3.11 -5.95 20.96
CA SER A 50 3.27 -7.27 21.58
C SER A 50 2.35 -8.36 20.99
N ASN A 51 2.28 -8.45 19.65
CA ASN A 51 1.40 -9.37 18.90
C ASN A 51 -0.10 -9.17 19.13
N ARG A 52 -0.50 -8.00 19.61
CA ARG A 52 -1.91 -7.61 19.76
C ARG A 52 -2.21 -6.43 18.87
N GLU A 53 -3.35 -6.48 18.23
CA GLU A 53 -3.88 -5.33 17.52
C GLU A 53 -4.17 -4.19 18.50
N VAL A 54 -3.75 -3.01 18.10
CA VAL A 54 -4.04 -1.74 18.78
C VAL A 54 -5.21 -1.12 18.04
N GLU A 55 -6.35 -0.99 18.71
CA GLU A 55 -7.58 -0.53 18.08
C GLU A 55 -7.52 0.97 17.77
N ARG A 56 -7.99 1.36 16.58
CA ARG A 56 -8.08 2.77 16.21
C ARG A 56 -9.33 3.40 16.82
N ILE A 57 -9.15 4.54 17.48
CA ILE A 57 -10.26 5.36 17.97
C ILE A 57 -10.13 6.80 17.49
N ASN A 58 -11.25 7.53 17.44
CA ASN A 58 -11.23 8.96 17.12
C ASN A 58 -10.80 9.78 18.34
N LYS A 59 -10.20 10.96 18.10
CA LYS A 59 -9.66 11.82 19.16
C LYS A 59 -10.74 12.32 20.14
N ASN A 60 -11.96 12.53 19.66
CA ASN A 60 -13.11 12.91 20.48
C ASN A 60 -13.58 11.75 21.38
N GLU A 61 -13.59 10.51 20.85
CA GLU A 61 -13.97 9.31 21.59
C GLU A 61 -12.98 8.99 22.70
N TYR A 62 -11.68 9.23 22.45
CA TYR A 62 -10.63 9.04 23.45
C TYR A 62 -10.94 9.74 24.78
N LEU A 63 -11.47 10.96 24.74
CA LEU A 63 -11.76 11.75 25.94
C LEU A 63 -12.78 11.06 26.85
N TYR A 64 -13.79 10.42 26.26
CA TYR A 64 -14.80 9.67 27.01
C TYR A 64 -14.25 8.33 27.50
N ILE A 65 -13.53 7.61 26.64
CA ILE A 65 -12.94 6.30 26.96
C ILE A 65 -11.92 6.41 28.09
N ALA A 66 -11.08 7.46 28.08
CA ALA A 66 -10.06 7.68 29.09
C ALA A 66 -10.64 8.01 30.48
N GLN A 67 -11.85 8.60 30.53
CA GLN A 67 -12.56 8.92 31.77
C GLN A 67 -13.42 7.77 32.29
N ALA A 68 -13.78 6.81 31.44
CA ALA A 68 -14.60 5.66 31.80
C ALA A 68 -13.76 4.59 32.53
N PRO A 69 -14.02 4.29 33.81
CA PRO A 69 -13.16 3.38 34.59
C PRO A 69 -13.06 1.95 34.02
N LEU A 70 -14.12 1.47 33.36
CA LEU A 70 -14.19 0.11 32.79
C LEU A 70 -13.70 0.03 31.35
N ALA A 71 -13.70 1.15 30.61
CA ALA A 71 -13.28 1.20 29.21
C ALA A 71 -11.87 1.79 29.04
N LYS A 72 -11.24 2.24 30.14
CA LYS A 72 -9.90 2.80 30.11
C LYS A 72 -8.91 1.82 29.46
N PRO A 73 -8.05 2.29 28.54
CA PRO A 73 -7.11 1.42 27.86
C PRO A 73 -6.12 0.78 28.84
N THR A 74 -5.63 -0.40 28.46
CA THR A 74 -4.61 -1.13 29.22
C THR A 74 -3.54 -1.64 28.26
N ASP A 75 -2.38 -2.06 28.75
CA ASP A 75 -1.35 -2.68 27.91
C ASP A 75 -1.82 -4.01 27.27
N VAL A 76 -2.94 -4.57 27.74
CA VAL A 76 -3.57 -5.78 27.18
C VAL A 76 -4.56 -5.44 26.06
N ARG A 77 -5.24 -4.30 26.16
CA ARG A 77 -6.16 -3.77 25.15
C ARG A 77 -5.77 -2.31 24.87
N PRO A 78 -4.65 -2.10 24.15
CA PRO A 78 -4.21 -0.76 23.82
C PRO A 78 -5.05 -0.19 22.68
N ILE A 79 -5.17 1.13 22.64
CA ILE A 79 -5.85 1.85 21.57
C ILE A 79 -4.93 2.95 21.03
N TYR A 80 -5.17 3.40 19.81
CA TYR A 80 -4.42 4.50 19.23
C TYR A 80 -5.32 5.55 18.59
N VAL A 81 -4.83 6.78 18.62
CA VAL A 81 -5.39 7.91 17.87
C VAL A 81 -4.38 8.32 16.82
N LYS A 82 -4.85 8.57 15.59
CA LYS A 82 -4.05 9.10 14.50
C LYS A 82 -4.21 10.62 14.42
N ASP A 83 -3.11 11.34 14.39
CA ASP A 83 -3.03 12.77 14.08
C ASP A 83 -2.20 12.99 12.80
N ASN A 84 -2.11 14.22 12.31
CA ASN A 84 -1.30 14.55 11.14
C ASN A 84 0.21 14.26 11.37
N SER A 85 0.66 14.40 12.63
CA SER A 85 2.05 14.15 13.01
C SER A 85 2.40 12.67 13.18
N GLY A 86 1.41 11.79 13.37
CA GLY A 86 1.63 10.36 13.58
C GLY A 86 0.62 9.73 14.53
N PHE A 87 1.04 8.64 15.19
CA PHE A 87 0.17 7.85 16.05
C PHE A 87 0.49 8.12 17.52
N LYS A 88 -0.56 8.28 18.33
CA LYS A 88 -0.49 8.23 19.79
C LYS A 88 -1.12 6.94 20.25
N VAL A 89 -0.38 6.14 20.99
CA VAL A 89 -0.83 4.84 21.48
C VAL A 89 -1.00 4.91 22.99
N TYR A 90 -2.09 4.37 23.49
CA TYR A 90 -2.48 4.41 24.90
C TYR A 90 -2.75 2.99 25.40
N GLY A 91 -2.00 2.59 26.42
CA GLY A 91 -2.31 1.45 27.28
C GLY A 91 -2.67 1.94 28.67
N ASN A 92 -2.02 1.38 29.70
CA ASN A 92 -2.20 1.89 31.08
C ASN A 92 -1.82 3.38 31.20
N ASN A 93 -0.81 3.78 30.42
CA ASN A 93 -0.36 5.14 30.18
C ASN A 93 -0.16 5.36 28.66
N GLU A 94 0.07 6.60 28.23
CA GLU A 94 0.53 6.88 26.86
C GLU A 94 1.89 6.19 26.63
N PHE A 95 2.03 5.49 25.51
CA PHE A 95 3.26 4.79 25.14
C PHE A 95 4.31 5.77 24.61
N ASP A 96 5.56 5.49 24.93
CA ASP A 96 6.73 6.25 24.51
C ASP A 96 7.78 5.33 23.83
N ASN A 97 9.03 5.80 23.74
CA ASN A 97 10.11 5.02 23.12
C ASN A 97 10.47 3.72 23.84
N THR A 98 9.95 3.47 25.05
CA THR A 98 10.19 2.23 25.79
C THR A 98 9.34 1.08 25.27
N LYS A 99 8.33 1.37 24.45
CA LYS A 99 7.41 0.40 23.86
C LYS A 99 7.67 0.25 22.36
N THR A 100 7.76 -1.00 21.91
CA THR A 100 7.88 -1.32 20.48
C THR A 100 6.49 -1.46 19.88
N VAL A 101 6.12 -0.51 19.02
CA VAL A 101 4.89 -0.54 18.24
C VAL A 101 5.26 -0.77 16.77
N SER A 102 4.61 -1.71 16.11
CA SER A 102 4.74 -1.93 14.68
C SER A 102 3.45 -1.55 13.94
N LEU A 103 3.58 -1.34 12.64
CA LEU A 103 2.51 -1.01 11.74
C LEU A 103 2.56 -1.92 10.52
N ASN A 104 1.44 -2.56 10.22
CA ASN A 104 1.16 -3.16 8.92
C ASN A 104 0.51 -2.10 8.03
N TYR A 105 1.00 -1.92 6.82
CA TYR A 105 0.55 -0.88 5.91
C TYR A 105 0.76 -1.23 4.45
N ILE A 106 0.02 -0.55 3.59
CA ILE A 106 0.30 -0.50 2.16
C ILE A 106 1.30 0.62 1.93
N LYS A 107 2.45 0.31 1.34
CA LYS A 107 3.44 1.30 0.93
C LYS A 107 3.09 1.92 -0.44
N LYS A 108 3.61 3.11 -0.69
CA LYS A 108 3.64 3.73 -2.01
C LYS A 108 4.70 3.01 -2.86
N PRO A 109 4.43 2.72 -4.14
CA PRO A 109 5.44 2.19 -5.05
C PRO A 109 6.66 3.11 -5.11
N ALA A 110 7.84 2.52 -5.30
CA ALA A 110 9.05 3.27 -5.54
C ALA A 110 8.93 4.12 -6.81
N LYS A 111 9.60 5.28 -6.80
CA LYS A 111 9.67 6.11 -8.01
C LYS A 111 10.54 5.40 -9.04
N VAL A 112 9.96 5.18 -10.23
CA VAL A 112 10.67 4.60 -11.38
C VAL A 112 11.73 5.57 -11.89
N ILE A 113 12.92 5.03 -12.14
CA ILE A 113 14.09 5.76 -12.64
C ILE A 113 14.74 4.90 -13.71
N TRP A 114 14.74 5.37 -14.96
CA TRP A 114 15.53 4.75 -16.02
C TRP A 114 16.75 5.60 -16.31
N ASN A 115 17.85 5.30 -15.63
CA ASN A 115 19.10 6.02 -15.82
C ASN A 115 19.72 5.70 -17.17
N TYR A 116 20.49 6.68 -17.66
CA TYR A 116 21.31 6.53 -18.84
C TYR A 116 22.73 7.05 -18.60
N GLN A 117 23.64 6.62 -19.44
CA GLN A 117 24.98 7.16 -19.58
C GLN A 117 25.25 7.50 -21.04
N THR A 118 26.03 8.55 -21.29
CA THR A 118 26.39 8.93 -22.65
C THR A 118 27.62 8.15 -23.08
N VAL A 119 27.47 7.29 -24.09
CA VAL A 119 28.58 6.56 -24.73
C VAL A 119 28.61 6.99 -26.19
N ALA A 120 29.75 7.58 -26.60
CA ALA A 120 29.94 8.12 -27.95
C ALA A 120 28.83 9.09 -28.42
N GLY A 121 28.33 9.95 -27.51
CA GLY A 121 27.29 10.94 -27.80
C GLY A 121 25.86 10.41 -27.73
N ASN A 122 25.64 9.10 -27.57
CA ASN A 122 24.32 8.49 -27.48
C ASN A 122 23.98 8.14 -26.04
N ALA A 123 22.73 8.38 -25.63
CA ALA A 123 22.21 7.91 -24.36
C ALA A 123 22.03 6.38 -24.41
N GLN A 124 22.68 5.66 -23.51
CA GLN A 124 22.53 4.22 -23.33
C GLN A 124 22.06 3.93 -21.92
N TYR A 125 21.18 2.94 -21.78
CA TYR A 125 20.68 2.50 -20.49
C TYR A 125 21.83 2.17 -19.52
N LYS A 126 21.63 2.53 -18.25
CA LYS A 126 22.54 2.22 -17.15
C LYS A 126 21.76 1.58 -16.00
N ALA A 127 22.06 0.31 -15.72
CA ALA A 127 21.42 -0.42 -14.63
C ALA A 127 21.68 0.19 -13.24
N THR A 128 22.91 0.68 -13.00
CA THR A 128 23.24 1.28 -11.70
C THR A 128 22.42 2.54 -11.43
N GLY A 129 21.66 2.50 -10.33
CA GLY A 129 20.79 3.59 -9.88
C GLY A 129 19.46 3.67 -10.64
N SER A 130 19.21 2.77 -11.59
CA SER A 130 17.88 2.61 -12.16
C SER A 130 16.97 1.87 -11.17
N GLN A 131 15.68 2.15 -11.25
CA GLN A 131 14.63 1.58 -10.44
C GLN A 131 13.46 1.28 -11.36
N ASP A 132 13.10 0.00 -11.46
CA ASP A 132 11.95 -0.44 -12.25
C ASP A 132 10.64 -0.27 -11.46
N PHE A 133 9.52 -0.46 -12.16
CA PHE A 133 8.21 -0.49 -11.54
C PHE A 133 8.11 -1.67 -10.56
N GLU A 134 7.42 -1.44 -9.45
CA GLU A 134 6.96 -2.50 -8.56
C GLU A 134 5.52 -2.80 -8.94
N LEU A 135 5.23 -4.02 -9.38
CA LEU A 135 3.91 -4.48 -9.83
C LEU A 135 3.89 -6.00 -9.94
N HIS A 136 2.67 -6.53 -9.87
CA HIS A 136 2.43 -7.95 -10.06
C HIS A 136 2.71 -8.37 -11.51
N PRO A 137 3.33 -9.54 -11.76
CA PRO A 137 3.71 -9.98 -13.11
C PRO A 137 2.58 -10.00 -14.15
N SER A 138 1.32 -10.14 -13.71
CA SER A 138 0.16 -10.04 -14.62
C SER A 138 0.04 -8.66 -15.28
N GLU A 139 0.46 -7.60 -14.60
CA GLU A 139 0.30 -6.21 -15.06
C GLU A 139 1.44 -5.74 -15.96
N GLU A 140 2.51 -6.52 -16.12
CA GLU A 140 3.70 -6.11 -16.87
C GLU A 140 3.37 -5.86 -18.35
N THR A 141 2.57 -6.75 -18.94
CA THR A 141 2.19 -6.65 -20.36
C THR A 141 1.41 -5.36 -20.62
N ASP A 142 0.42 -5.08 -19.79
CA ASP A 142 -0.43 -3.89 -19.94
C ASP A 142 0.37 -2.61 -19.71
N LEU A 143 1.27 -2.61 -18.74
CA LEU A 143 2.17 -1.49 -18.51
C LEU A 143 3.04 -1.21 -19.75
N VAL A 144 3.64 -2.24 -20.34
CA VAL A 144 4.49 -2.10 -21.53
C VAL A 144 3.69 -1.55 -22.71
N ILE A 145 2.49 -2.08 -22.96
CA ILE A 145 1.61 -1.61 -24.04
C ILE A 145 1.27 -0.13 -23.84
N ASN A 146 0.90 0.26 -22.62
CA ASN A 146 0.57 1.65 -22.28
C ASN A 146 1.76 2.60 -22.46
N ILE A 147 2.97 2.19 -22.06
CA ILE A 147 4.18 2.99 -22.25
C ILE A 147 4.51 3.16 -23.74
N LEU A 148 4.42 2.09 -24.54
CA LEU A 148 4.66 2.16 -25.99
C LEU A 148 3.67 3.09 -26.69
N ALA A 149 2.38 3.00 -26.31
CA ALA A 149 1.35 3.89 -26.82
C ALA A 149 1.64 5.37 -26.48
N LEU A 150 2.05 5.67 -25.24
CA LEU A 150 2.40 7.03 -24.82
C LEU A 150 3.68 7.56 -25.47
N CYS A 151 4.67 6.70 -25.74
CA CYS A 151 5.91 7.07 -26.41
C CYS A 151 5.73 7.41 -27.89
N GLY A 152 4.50 7.32 -28.44
CA GLY A 152 4.25 7.57 -29.85
C GLY A 152 4.97 6.59 -30.76
N VAL A 153 5.41 5.44 -30.22
CA VAL A 153 5.76 4.30 -31.03
C VAL A 153 4.43 3.88 -31.64
N GLU A 154 4.23 4.26 -32.89
CA GLU A 154 3.10 3.84 -33.70
C GLU A 154 3.08 2.31 -33.62
N VAL A 155 2.21 1.76 -32.75
CA VAL A 155 1.86 0.35 -32.79
C VAL A 155 1.37 0.19 -34.22
N ARG A 156 2.15 -0.49 -35.07
CA ARG A 156 1.92 -0.58 -36.53
C ARG A 156 0.60 -1.25 -36.91
N ASP A 157 -0.26 -1.50 -35.93
CA ASP A 157 -1.62 -1.96 -36.09
C ASP A 157 -2.55 -1.21 -35.14
N LEU A 158 -3.27 -0.21 -35.67
CA LEU A 158 -4.43 0.40 -35.01
C LEU A 158 -5.47 -0.67 -34.58
N SER A 159 -5.45 -1.82 -35.23
CA SER A 159 -6.27 -3.00 -34.92
C SER A 159 -5.96 -3.61 -33.56
N ILE A 160 -4.69 -3.62 -33.12
CA ILE A 160 -4.30 -4.18 -31.81
C ILE A 160 -4.72 -3.24 -30.67
N TYR A 161 -4.65 -1.92 -30.86
CA TYR A 161 -5.16 -0.99 -29.84
C TYR A 161 -6.68 -1.11 -29.67
N GLN A 162 -7.42 -1.22 -30.78
CA GLN A 162 -8.88 -1.45 -30.72
C GLN A 162 -9.22 -2.81 -30.09
N LEU A 163 -8.40 -3.84 -30.34
CA LEU A 163 -8.53 -5.14 -29.69
C LEU A 163 -8.25 -5.05 -28.19
N ALA A 164 -7.16 -4.39 -27.77
CA ALA A 164 -6.81 -4.21 -26.36
C ALA A 164 -7.88 -3.44 -25.59
N VAL A 165 -8.47 -2.38 -26.18
CA VAL A 165 -9.60 -1.66 -25.59
C VAL A 165 -10.86 -2.55 -25.50
N GLN A 166 -11.10 -3.42 -26.50
CA GLN A 166 -12.20 -4.39 -26.43
C GLN A 166 -11.95 -5.48 -25.38
N GLU A 167 -10.70 -5.94 -25.23
CA GLU A 167 -10.29 -6.89 -24.19
C GLU A 167 -10.41 -6.24 -22.81
N GLU A 168 -9.94 -5.02 -22.60
CA GLU A 168 -10.10 -4.28 -21.34
C GLU A 168 -11.59 -4.11 -20.97
N ILE A 169 -12.46 -3.81 -21.95
CA ILE A 169 -13.91 -3.73 -21.73
C ILE A 169 -14.49 -5.11 -21.38
N ARG A 170 -14.03 -6.18 -22.02
CA ARG A 170 -14.46 -7.55 -21.73
C ARG A 170 -14.00 -7.97 -20.34
N ASP A 171 -12.73 -7.75 -20.02
CA ASP A 171 -12.12 -8.12 -18.75
C ASP A 171 -12.80 -7.33 -17.60
N THR A 172 -13.07 -6.03 -17.78
CA THR A 172 -13.88 -5.22 -16.84
C THR A 172 -15.32 -5.74 -16.69
N GLN A 173 -15.89 -6.39 -17.72
CA GLN A 173 -17.22 -6.99 -17.65
C GLN A 173 -17.22 -8.35 -16.98
N GLU A 174 -16.18 -9.16 -17.20
CA GLU A 174 -15.96 -10.45 -16.55
C GLU A 174 -15.64 -10.26 -15.07
N GLU A 175 -14.89 -9.21 -14.72
CA GLU A 175 -14.60 -8.78 -13.34
C GLU A 175 -15.85 -8.37 -12.54
N LYS A 176 -16.94 -7.95 -13.22
CA LYS A 176 -18.19 -7.48 -12.58
C LYS A 176 -19.25 -8.56 -12.39
N GLN A 177 -19.08 -9.76 -12.96
CA GLN A 177 -20.04 -10.86 -12.85
C GLN A 177 -19.63 -11.87 -11.78
#